data_AF-A0A2M7S0W9-F1
#
_entry.id   AF-A0A2M7S0W9-F1
#
_cell.length_a   1.000
_cell.length_b   1.000
_cell.length_c   1.000
_cell.angle_alpha   90.00
_cell.angle_beta   90.00
_cell.angle_gamma   90.00
#
_symmetry.space_group_name_H-M   'P 1'
#
loop_
_entity.id
_entity.type
_entity.pdbx_description
1 polymer ?
#
loop_
_entity_poly.entity_id
_entity_poly.type
_entity_poly.pdbx_seq_one_letter_code
_entity_poly.pdbx_strand_id
1 'polypeptide(L)'
;MFKLIQITVFLTPIAILTITKDNFIIKETIAQILLSCGLCLYIVNGSEACVPFTPAFSFRACFARKLRGVNGRLTIPIILYLVAIILSIVNAKHTQLVFSVLSLQLLFGFVYLASLEWTNSRREGIFDTVLLTGILVSIYGILQHFGYDFIHWATNFGGRPSSSFGNPNFFAGYLVTVIPVSIVSAFSYNKTRKILWIILSALLILNLFFNKTRGAWVAFLVSFIYIMFVLKLYRNKKFLFVLVAVIFWCVFFLKSNIKNYIVQKFNKNEPSVVERIFKWQTAFEMIKAHPLTGVGAGNLKVNFALYQANVREKAKFQLKGTSESNVHNEYFQVCAETGIIGLVIFLSIFVTYFVNLFKQKINAVSAGLSAGVLGFLVYGLSNFPLEITPTAITVFLFLGLTEQGNKDVCKTPGAKIDKKNWFLRIVMAVIFVVFVWRSAVLPFIADIYRKSGDDAQIEGNYPKAINQYEKSIGLDYVNSERTAYDLGEVYRRLGNIDGAISAYRVSIDIRNYGEVYNNIGNCYWLKGDIDEAIKNWQTALRLGLPKAEDQENVKKNIEIAKLK
;
A
#
# COMPACT_ATOMS: atom_id res chain seq x y z
N MET A 1 -14.36 17.80 -10.05
CA MET A 1 -14.11 16.63 -9.19
C MET A 1 -13.97 15.33 -9.99
N PHE A 2 -15.02 14.84 -10.66
CA PHE A 2 -15.00 13.54 -11.39
C PHE A 2 -13.74 13.34 -12.26
N LYS A 3 -13.38 14.32 -13.10
CA LYS A 3 -12.18 14.25 -13.95
C LYS A 3 -10.88 14.01 -13.17
N LEU A 4 -10.74 14.57 -11.97
CA LEU A 4 -9.53 14.37 -11.15
C LEU A 4 -9.43 12.93 -10.65
N ILE A 5 -10.54 12.34 -10.20
CA ILE A 5 -10.59 10.92 -9.81
C ILE A 5 -10.35 10.05 -11.05
N GLN A 6 -10.95 10.38 -12.19
CA GLN A 6 -10.73 9.66 -13.45
C GLN A 6 -9.26 9.68 -13.89
N ILE A 7 -8.61 10.84 -13.87
CA ILE A 7 -7.18 10.98 -14.17
C ILE A 7 -6.34 10.20 -13.15
N THR A 8 -6.73 10.18 -11.87
CA THR A 8 -6.02 9.41 -10.84
C THR A 8 -6.09 7.91 -11.10
N VAL A 9 -7.29 7.39 -11.37
CA VAL A 9 -7.51 5.98 -11.74
C VAL A 9 -6.77 5.63 -13.03
N PHE A 10 -6.64 6.59 -13.95
CA PHE A 10 -5.87 6.43 -15.17
C PHE A 10 -4.36 6.34 -14.92
N LEU A 11 -3.80 7.34 -14.23
CA LEU A 11 -2.35 7.53 -14.11
C LEU A 11 -1.70 6.63 -13.07
N THR A 12 -2.33 6.42 -11.91
CA THR A 12 -1.66 5.73 -10.79
C THR A 12 -1.24 4.28 -11.10
N PRO A 13 -1.99 3.46 -11.86
CA PRO A 13 -1.52 2.13 -12.25
C PRO A 13 -0.34 2.20 -13.22
N ILE A 14 -0.35 3.12 -14.19
CA ILE A 14 0.64 3.18 -15.28
C ILE A 14 1.87 4.06 -14.98
N ALA A 15 1.79 4.93 -13.98
CA ALA A 15 2.85 5.90 -13.66
C ALA A 15 4.14 5.18 -13.26
N ILE A 16 5.23 5.58 -13.91
CA ILE A 16 6.60 5.14 -13.66
C ILE A 16 7.48 6.38 -13.78
N LEU A 17 8.43 6.54 -12.86
CA LEU A 17 9.39 7.62 -12.89
C LEU A 17 10.74 7.09 -12.41
N THR A 18 11.81 7.35 -13.17
CA THR A 18 13.16 6.82 -12.87
C THR A 18 14.06 7.84 -12.20
N ILE A 19 13.62 9.09 -12.00
CA ILE A 19 14.41 10.15 -11.32
C ILE A 19 14.30 10.08 -9.78
N THR A 20 13.43 9.21 -9.26
CA THR A 20 13.29 8.88 -7.85
C THR A 20 14.02 7.56 -7.54
N LYS A 21 14.40 7.35 -6.28
CA LYS A 21 14.95 6.08 -5.83
C LYS A 21 13.85 5.05 -5.59
N ASP A 22 12.76 5.47 -4.96
CA ASP A 22 11.54 4.69 -4.87
C ASP A 22 10.70 4.92 -6.15
N ASN A 23 10.56 3.86 -6.96
CA ASN A 23 9.75 3.92 -8.18
C ASN A 23 8.23 3.97 -7.88
N PHE A 24 7.81 3.78 -6.62
CA PHE A 24 6.41 3.75 -6.20
C PHE A 24 5.91 5.10 -5.70
N ILE A 25 6.80 5.95 -5.17
CA ILE A 25 6.44 7.24 -4.58
C ILE A 25 5.68 8.15 -5.55
N ILE A 26 5.94 8.04 -6.86
CA ILE A 26 5.22 8.81 -7.88
C ILE A 26 3.72 8.49 -7.92
N LYS A 27 3.34 7.23 -7.67
CA LYS A 27 1.93 6.80 -7.69
C LYS A 27 1.17 7.42 -6.51
N GLU A 28 1.78 7.41 -5.34
CA GLU A 28 1.27 8.08 -4.14
C GLU A 28 1.21 9.58 -4.32
N THR A 29 2.26 10.19 -4.88
CA THR A 29 2.34 11.63 -5.13
C THR A 29 1.23 12.09 -6.07
N ILE A 30 1.01 11.39 -7.19
CA ILE A 30 -0.08 11.68 -8.14
C ILE A 30 -1.44 11.54 -7.45
N ALA A 31 -1.67 10.45 -6.72
CA ALA A 31 -2.92 10.21 -6.01
C ALA A 31 -3.19 11.31 -4.98
N GLN A 32 -2.20 11.63 -4.15
CA GLN A 32 -2.32 12.67 -3.15
C GLN A 32 -2.59 14.02 -3.80
N ILE A 33 -1.85 14.46 -4.81
CA ILE A 33 -2.11 15.76 -5.46
C ILE A 33 -3.52 15.81 -6.05
N LEU A 34 -3.88 14.85 -6.90
CA LEU A 34 -5.12 14.88 -7.67
C LEU A 34 -6.38 14.63 -6.82
N LEU A 35 -6.37 13.61 -5.95
CA LEU A 35 -7.53 13.29 -5.12
C LEU A 35 -7.75 14.34 -4.07
N SER A 36 -6.67 14.84 -3.48
CA SER A 36 -6.79 15.90 -2.51
C SER A 36 -7.39 17.13 -3.24
N CYS A 37 -6.95 17.50 -4.46
CA CYS A 37 -7.55 18.63 -5.20
C CYS A 37 -9.03 18.38 -5.47
N GLY A 38 -9.40 17.12 -5.77
CA GLY A 38 -10.77 16.67 -5.88
C GLY A 38 -11.57 16.89 -4.59
N LEU A 39 -11.00 16.53 -3.44
CA LEU A 39 -11.60 16.68 -2.12
C LEU A 39 -11.77 18.16 -1.76
N CYS A 40 -10.79 19.02 -2.04
CA CYS A 40 -10.92 20.46 -1.83
C CYS A 40 -12.09 21.04 -2.63
N LEU A 41 -12.17 20.69 -3.93
CA LEU A 41 -13.29 21.09 -4.78
C LEU A 41 -14.63 20.53 -4.27
N TYR A 42 -14.64 19.32 -3.75
CA TYR A 42 -15.84 18.69 -3.18
C TYR A 42 -16.33 19.42 -1.93
N ILE A 43 -15.43 19.76 -1.00
CA ILE A 43 -15.78 20.50 0.22
C ILE A 43 -16.29 21.90 -0.13
N VAL A 44 -15.54 22.62 -0.97
CA VAL A 44 -15.79 24.03 -1.33
C VAL A 44 -17.05 24.19 -2.17
N ASN A 45 -17.21 23.40 -3.23
CA ASN A 45 -18.36 23.54 -4.13
C ASN A 45 -19.58 22.74 -3.65
N GLY A 46 -19.36 21.75 -2.77
CA GLY A 46 -20.40 20.83 -2.31
C GLY A 46 -20.61 19.61 -3.18
N SER A 47 -21.40 18.67 -2.64
CA SER A 47 -21.91 17.52 -3.38
C SER A 47 -22.63 18.00 -4.63
N GLU A 48 -22.43 17.30 -5.74
CA GLU A 48 -23.16 17.60 -6.98
C GLU A 48 -24.64 17.20 -6.86
N ALA A 49 -24.99 16.43 -5.83
CA ALA A 49 -26.33 15.96 -5.51
C ALA A 49 -27.18 16.95 -4.69
N CYS A 50 -28.46 17.00 -5.06
CA CYS A 50 -29.62 17.71 -4.50
C CYS A 50 -29.54 18.20 -3.04
N VAL A 51 -29.28 19.50 -2.82
CA VAL A 51 -29.96 20.24 -1.74
C VAL A 51 -30.21 21.70 -2.18
N PRO A 52 -31.45 22.21 -2.15
CA PRO A 52 -31.73 23.62 -2.40
C PRO A 52 -31.12 24.50 -1.29
N PHE A 53 -30.47 25.57 -1.73
CA PHE A 53 -29.80 26.56 -0.89
C PHE A 53 -30.83 27.42 -0.13
N THR A 54 -30.74 27.47 1.20
CA THR A 54 -31.35 28.55 2.00
C THR A 54 -30.23 29.23 2.80
N PRO A 55 -30.14 30.58 2.78
CA PRO A 55 -29.05 31.31 3.41
C PRO A 55 -29.32 31.46 4.91
N ALA A 56 -28.92 30.47 5.71
CA ALA A 56 -28.83 30.63 7.16
C ALA A 56 -27.43 30.24 7.62
N PHE A 57 -26.73 31.25 8.15
CA PHE A 57 -25.31 31.30 8.46
C PHE A 57 -24.96 30.40 9.66
N SER A 58 -24.38 29.22 9.41
CA SER A 58 -23.32 28.66 10.27
C SER A 58 -22.55 27.56 9.54
N PHE A 59 -21.21 27.60 9.64
CA PHE A 59 -20.32 26.57 9.09
C PHE A 59 -20.69 25.17 9.62
N ARG A 60 -21.08 25.07 10.91
CA ARG A 60 -21.56 23.83 11.53
C ARG A 60 -22.86 23.30 10.90
N ALA A 61 -23.87 24.14 10.63
CA ALA A 61 -25.11 23.67 10.03
C ALA A 61 -24.96 23.32 8.55
N CYS A 62 -24.13 24.06 7.80
CA CYS A 62 -23.83 23.72 6.41
C CYS A 62 -23.02 22.41 6.33
N PHE A 63 -21.94 22.28 7.10
CA PHE A 63 -21.11 21.07 7.13
C PHE A 63 -21.90 19.84 7.62
N ALA A 64 -22.69 19.97 8.69
CA ALA A 64 -23.51 18.88 9.22
C ALA A 64 -24.67 18.48 8.29
N ARG A 65 -25.31 19.42 7.57
CA ARG A 65 -26.43 19.13 6.66
C ARG A 65 -25.96 18.65 5.28
N LYS A 66 -24.74 19.03 4.87
CA LYS A 66 -24.05 18.58 3.65
C LYS A 66 -23.45 17.17 3.81
N LEU A 67 -23.01 16.80 5.03
CA LEU A 67 -22.73 15.41 5.41
C LEU A 67 -24.03 14.56 5.51
N ARG A 68 -25.15 15.13 5.97
CA ARG A 68 -26.46 14.43 5.98
C ARG A 68 -27.01 14.09 4.59
N GLY A 69 -26.54 14.75 3.52
CA GLY A 69 -27.00 14.55 2.14
C GLY A 69 -26.36 13.35 1.42
N VAL A 70 -25.22 12.85 1.93
CA VAL A 70 -24.45 11.75 1.31
C VAL A 70 -24.25 10.66 2.36
N ASN A 71 -25.36 10.02 2.76
CA ASN A 71 -25.34 8.90 3.69
C ASN A 71 -25.07 7.58 2.94
N GLY A 72 -23.85 7.43 2.43
CA GLY A 72 -23.36 6.11 2.06
C GLY A 72 -23.35 5.21 3.29
N ARG A 73 -23.77 3.95 3.16
CA ARG A 73 -23.86 2.97 4.24
C ARG A 73 -22.51 2.69 4.90
N LEU A 74 -21.40 2.94 4.19
CA LEU A 74 -20.04 2.77 4.70
C LEU A 74 -19.44 4.04 5.28
N THR A 75 -20.13 5.18 5.17
CA THR A 75 -19.62 6.48 5.63
C THR A 75 -19.26 6.45 7.11
N ILE A 76 -20.14 5.90 7.96
CA ILE A 76 -19.90 5.80 9.41
C ILE A 76 -18.71 4.86 9.70
N PRO A 77 -18.67 3.60 9.22
CA PRO A 77 -17.50 2.74 9.37
C PRO A 77 -16.18 3.37 8.91
N ILE A 78 -16.17 4.08 7.77
CA ILE A 78 -14.98 4.76 7.25
C ILE A 78 -14.54 5.88 8.19
N ILE A 79 -15.47 6.73 8.65
CA ILE A 79 -15.14 7.80 9.61
C ILE A 79 -14.61 7.22 10.92
N LEU A 80 -15.24 6.16 11.44
CA LEU A 80 -14.75 5.48 12.65
C LEU A 80 -13.34 4.93 12.44
N TYR A 81 -13.01 4.42 11.26
CA TYR A 81 -11.67 3.92 10.97
C TYR A 81 -10.64 5.06 10.94
N LEU A 82 -10.99 6.20 10.33
CA LEU A 82 -10.14 7.41 10.38
C LEU A 82 -9.92 7.88 11.83
N VAL A 83 -10.94 7.80 12.69
CA VAL A 83 -10.82 8.09 14.12
C VAL A 83 -9.91 7.07 14.81
N ALA A 84 -10.03 5.78 14.50
CA ALA A 84 -9.15 4.75 15.06
C ALA A 84 -7.68 4.95 14.68
N ILE A 85 -7.41 5.39 13.44
CA ILE A 85 -6.06 5.79 13.01
C ILE A 85 -5.55 6.96 13.87
N ILE A 86 -6.37 7.98 14.11
CA ILE A 86 -5.99 9.11 14.99
C ILE A 86 -5.73 8.63 16.42
N LEU A 87 -6.56 7.74 16.97
CA LEU A 87 -6.38 7.19 18.31
C LEU A 87 -5.08 6.38 18.46
N SER A 88 -4.56 5.81 17.36
CA SER A 88 -3.28 5.10 17.37
C SER A 88 -2.07 6.00 17.67
N ILE A 89 -2.20 7.33 17.59
CA ILE A 89 -1.14 8.31 17.93
C ILE A 89 -0.61 8.08 19.35
N VAL A 90 -1.44 7.59 20.27
CA VAL A 90 -1.09 7.41 21.69
C VAL A 90 0.20 6.60 21.88
N ASN A 91 0.47 5.62 21.02
CA ASN A 91 1.67 4.77 21.11
C ASN A 91 2.67 5.00 19.97
N ALA A 92 2.44 5.99 19.11
CA ALA A 92 3.27 6.23 17.94
C ALA A 92 4.62 6.86 18.33
N LYS A 93 5.73 6.24 17.89
CA LYS A 93 7.07 6.86 18.02
C LYS A 93 7.18 8.08 17.12
N HIS A 94 6.68 7.97 15.89
CA HIS A 94 6.67 9.02 14.87
C HIS A 94 5.22 9.34 14.49
N THR A 95 4.68 10.43 15.04
CA THR A 95 3.29 10.84 14.80
C THR A 95 3.03 11.30 13.37
N GLN A 96 4.06 11.78 12.67
CA GLN A 96 3.98 12.16 11.26
C GLN A 96 3.60 10.98 10.37
N LEU A 97 4.04 9.77 10.70
CA LEU A 97 3.65 8.55 9.97
C LEU A 97 2.15 8.27 10.11
N VAL A 98 1.57 8.53 11.30
CA VAL A 98 0.12 8.40 11.51
C VAL A 98 -0.65 9.37 10.63
N PHE A 99 -0.18 10.62 10.50
CA PHE A 99 -0.79 11.60 9.61
C PHE A 99 -0.65 11.21 8.13
N SER A 100 0.45 10.59 7.73
CA SER A 100 0.64 10.07 6.36
C SER A 100 -0.30 8.90 6.05
N VAL A 101 -0.56 8.00 7.01
CA VAL A 101 -1.57 6.95 6.81
C VAL A 101 -2.97 7.55 6.78
N LEU A 102 -3.27 8.47 7.71
CA LEU A 102 -4.56 9.15 7.78
C LEU A 102 -4.87 9.91 6.48
N SER A 103 -3.89 10.58 5.90
CA SER A 103 -4.05 11.35 4.65
C SER A 103 -4.48 10.43 3.51
N LEU A 104 -3.80 9.32 3.28
CA LEU A 104 -4.15 8.36 2.22
C LEU A 104 -5.53 7.74 2.46
N GLN A 105 -5.83 7.30 3.68
CA GLN A 105 -7.11 6.67 4.01
C GLN A 105 -8.30 7.65 3.88
N LEU A 106 -8.10 8.93 4.20
CA LEU A 106 -9.07 10.00 3.95
C LEU A 106 -9.38 10.11 2.46
N LEU A 107 -8.37 10.06 1.60
CA LEU A 107 -8.53 10.15 0.14
C LEU A 107 -9.23 8.93 -0.45
N PHE A 108 -8.96 7.74 0.08
CA PHE A 108 -9.70 6.53 -0.30
C PHE A 108 -11.18 6.65 0.09
N GLY A 109 -11.47 7.10 1.32
CA GLY A 109 -12.83 7.41 1.76
C GLY A 109 -13.52 8.46 0.89
N PHE A 110 -12.78 9.48 0.44
CA PHE A 110 -13.27 10.48 -0.51
C PHE A 110 -13.64 9.87 -1.87
N VAL A 111 -12.81 8.96 -2.42
CA VAL A 111 -13.13 8.26 -3.67
C VAL A 111 -14.45 7.47 -3.55
N TYR A 112 -14.64 6.77 -2.42
CA TYR A 112 -15.90 6.10 -2.12
C TYR A 112 -17.07 7.09 -2.12
N LEU A 113 -17.01 8.16 -1.32
CA LEU A 113 -18.09 9.15 -1.20
C LEU A 113 -18.41 9.83 -2.53
N ALA A 114 -17.39 10.26 -3.26
CA ALA A 114 -17.55 10.92 -4.55
C ALA A 114 -18.24 10.00 -5.56
N SER A 115 -17.90 8.71 -5.56
CA SER A 115 -18.49 7.75 -6.50
C SER A 115 -19.99 7.54 -6.29
N LEU A 116 -20.53 7.74 -5.08
CA LEU A 116 -21.97 7.61 -4.79
C LEU A 116 -22.83 8.64 -5.54
N GLU A 117 -22.24 9.74 -6.00
CA GLU A 117 -22.95 10.87 -6.62
C GLU A 117 -22.93 10.83 -8.16
N TRP A 118 -22.31 9.82 -8.78
CA TRP A 118 -22.04 9.86 -10.22
C TRP A 118 -23.21 9.40 -11.09
N THR A 119 -23.58 10.19 -12.09
CA THR A 119 -24.56 9.76 -13.11
C THR A 119 -24.07 8.51 -13.86
N ASN A 120 -24.99 7.78 -14.51
CA ASN A 120 -24.63 6.60 -15.31
C ASN A 120 -23.56 6.89 -16.38
N SER A 121 -23.61 8.07 -17.02
CA SER A 121 -22.59 8.49 -17.99
C SER A 121 -21.18 8.57 -17.37
N ARG A 122 -21.06 9.12 -16.15
CA ARG A 122 -19.78 9.18 -15.44
C ARG A 122 -19.29 7.81 -15.00
N ARG A 123 -20.21 6.93 -14.62
CA ARG A 123 -19.90 5.54 -14.28
C ARG A 123 -19.35 4.79 -15.48
N GLU A 124 -19.99 4.94 -16.64
CA GLU A 124 -19.44 4.38 -17.88
C GLU A 124 -18.06 4.96 -18.19
N GLY A 125 -17.87 6.28 -18.02
CA GLY A 125 -16.56 6.92 -18.21
C GLY A 125 -15.47 6.38 -17.29
N ILE A 126 -15.78 6.11 -16.00
CA ILE A 126 -14.79 5.51 -15.09
C ILE A 126 -14.53 4.03 -15.45
N PHE A 127 -15.54 3.28 -15.90
CA PHE A 127 -15.36 1.91 -16.36
C PHE A 127 -14.50 1.83 -17.62
N ASP A 128 -14.70 2.74 -18.58
CA ASP A 128 -13.84 2.87 -19.76
C ASP A 128 -12.39 3.20 -19.36
N THR A 129 -12.20 3.95 -18.27
CA THR A 129 -10.87 4.25 -17.71
C THR A 129 -10.21 3.03 -17.08
N VAL A 130 -10.94 2.25 -16.29
CA VAL A 130 -10.47 0.97 -15.71
C VAL A 130 -10.16 -0.04 -16.83
N LEU A 131 -10.98 -0.07 -17.88
CA LEU A 131 -10.76 -0.91 -19.06
C LEU A 131 -9.45 -0.55 -19.77
N LEU A 132 -9.27 0.74 -20.10
CA LEU A 132 -8.08 1.23 -20.80
C LEU A 132 -6.80 1.01 -19.98
N THR A 133 -6.81 1.39 -18.71
CA THR A 133 -5.66 1.18 -17.82
C THR A 133 -5.33 -0.28 -17.64
N GLY A 134 -6.35 -1.12 -17.44
CA GLY A 134 -6.22 -2.58 -17.34
C GLY A 134 -5.51 -3.17 -18.56
N ILE A 135 -5.86 -2.71 -19.77
CA ILE A 135 -5.20 -3.14 -21.01
C ILE A 135 -3.73 -2.71 -21.01
N LEU A 136 -3.44 -1.44 -20.73
CA LEU A 136 -2.07 -0.90 -20.74
C LEU A 136 -1.14 -1.64 -19.77
N VAL A 137 -1.56 -1.81 -18.51
CA VAL A 137 -0.75 -2.53 -17.52
C VAL A 137 -0.61 -4.02 -17.86
N SER A 138 -1.64 -4.63 -18.46
CA SER A 138 -1.58 -6.04 -18.84
C SER A 138 -0.66 -6.28 -20.03
N ILE A 139 -0.66 -5.39 -21.04
CA ILE A 139 0.26 -5.46 -22.17
C ILE A 139 1.70 -5.35 -21.66
N TYR A 140 1.99 -4.38 -20.79
CA TYR A 140 3.35 -4.23 -20.27
C TYR A 140 3.78 -5.44 -19.42
N GLY A 141 2.90 -6.00 -18.59
CA GLY A 141 3.20 -7.24 -17.85
C GLY A 141 3.48 -8.44 -18.76
N ILE A 142 2.78 -8.58 -19.88
CA ILE A 142 3.05 -9.64 -20.87
C ILE A 142 4.40 -9.39 -21.57
N LEU A 143 4.69 -8.15 -21.97
CA LEU A 143 5.98 -7.79 -22.58
C LEU A 143 7.15 -8.14 -21.66
N GLN A 144 7.05 -7.82 -20.36
CA GLN A 144 8.05 -8.19 -19.36
C GLN A 144 8.28 -9.70 -19.27
N HIS A 145 7.23 -10.52 -19.38
CA HIS A 145 7.36 -11.98 -19.37
C HIS A 145 8.23 -12.49 -20.53
N PHE A 146 8.13 -11.85 -21.71
CA PHE A 146 8.93 -12.18 -22.89
C PHE A 146 10.30 -11.49 -22.93
N GLY A 147 10.72 -10.84 -21.84
CA GLY A 147 12.03 -10.20 -21.72
C GLY A 147 12.08 -8.74 -22.20
N TYR A 148 10.94 -8.16 -22.60
CA TYR A 148 10.85 -6.75 -22.95
C TYR A 148 10.50 -5.91 -21.71
N ASP A 149 11.51 -5.56 -20.93
CA ASP A 149 11.37 -4.66 -19.78
C ASP A 149 12.13 -3.34 -20.00
N PHE A 150 11.38 -2.25 -20.14
CA PHE A 150 11.93 -0.93 -20.42
C PHE A 150 12.41 -0.19 -19.16
N ILE A 151 12.22 -0.77 -17.97
CA ILE A 151 12.52 -0.15 -16.68
C ILE A 151 13.56 -0.98 -15.92
N HIS A 152 14.58 -0.32 -15.40
CA HIS A 152 15.56 -0.93 -14.53
C HIS A 152 15.04 -0.98 -13.09
N TRP A 153 14.45 -2.11 -12.72
CA TRP A 153 13.98 -2.34 -11.35
C TRP A 153 15.14 -2.66 -10.40
N ALA A 154 15.03 -2.18 -9.16
CA ALA A 154 16.02 -2.46 -8.12
C ALA A 154 16.08 -3.95 -7.72
N THR A 155 15.05 -4.74 -8.03
CA THR A 155 14.96 -6.15 -7.64
C THR A 155 14.45 -7.01 -8.79
N ASN A 156 15.15 -8.10 -9.08
CA ASN A 156 14.71 -9.12 -10.03
C ASN A 156 13.92 -10.22 -9.30
N PHE A 157 12.66 -10.43 -9.69
CA PHE A 157 11.77 -11.44 -9.10
C PHE A 157 11.74 -12.76 -9.88
N GLY A 158 12.87 -13.13 -10.51
CA GLY A 158 13.00 -14.38 -11.26
C GLY A 158 12.11 -14.42 -12.51
N GLY A 159 12.03 -13.29 -13.23
CA GLY A 159 11.23 -13.18 -14.47
C GLY A 159 9.71 -13.16 -14.26
N ARG A 160 9.24 -13.00 -13.02
CA ARG A 160 7.81 -12.80 -12.73
C ARG A 160 7.41 -11.37 -13.13
N PRO A 161 6.43 -11.18 -14.03
CA PRO A 161 6.04 -9.84 -14.45
C PRO A 161 5.39 -9.06 -13.32
N SER A 162 5.80 -7.81 -13.17
CA SER A 162 5.27 -6.85 -12.20
C SER A 162 4.51 -5.70 -12.87
N SER A 163 4.53 -5.62 -14.19
CA SER A 163 4.13 -4.43 -14.94
C SER A 163 4.74 -3.16 -14.34
N SER A 164 4.04 -2.04 -14.46
CA SER A 164 4.35 -0.75 -13.85
C SER A 164 4.23 -0.74 -12.31
N PHE A 165 3.85 -1.87 -11.68
CA PHE A 165 3.77 -1.99 -10.23
C PHE A 165 5.08 -2.41 -9.59
N GLY A 166 6.14 -2.73 -10.37
CA GLY A 166 7.51 -2.99 -9.92
C GLY A 166 7.73 -4.17 -8.96
N ASN A 167 6.67 -4.74 -8.42
CA ASN A 167 6.66 -5.94 -7.61
C ASN A 167 5.51 -6.85 -8.07
N PRO A 168 5.77 -8.14 -8.33
CA PRO A 168 4.73 -9.05 -8.81
C PRO A 168 3.57 -9.23 -7.82
N ASN A 169 3.81 -9.10 -6.51
CA ASN A 169 2.73 -9.18 -5.52
C ASN A 169 1.83 -7.93 -5.54
N PHE A 170 2.38 -6.76 -5.85
CA PHE A 170 1.59 -5.52 -5.96
C PHE A 170 0.69 -5.60 -7.19
N PHE A 171 1.26 -6.04 -8.32
CA PHE A 171 0.50 -6.26 -9.55
C PHE A 171 -0.59 -7.31 -9.37
N ALA A 172 -0.29 -8.42 -8.70
CA ALA A 172 -1.26 -9.48 -8.46
C ALA A 172 -2.47 -9.01 -7.63
N GLY A 173 -2.25 -8.11 -6.67
CA GLY A 173 -3.35 -7.47 -5.92
C GLY A 173 -4.30 -6.68 -6.81
N TYR A 174 -3.75 -5.95 -7.78
CA TYR A 174 -4.55 -5.25 -8.80
C TYR A 174 -5.29 -6.23 -9.72
N LEU A 175 -4.60 -7.28 -10.21
CA LEU A 175 -5.20 -8.31 -11.07
C LEU A 175 -6.43 -8.96 -10.42
N VAL A 176 -6.31 -9.47 -9.19
CA VAL A 176 -7.43 -10.16 -8.51
C VAL A 176 -8.59 -9.24 -8.18
N THR A 177 -8.32 -7.93 -8.06
CA THR A 177 -9.36 -6.92 -7.87
C THR A 177 -10.13 -6.69 -9.18
N VAL A 178 -9.44 -6.57 -10.33
CA VAL A 178 -10.05 -6.16 -11.60
C VAL A 178 -10.60 -7.33 -12.44
N ILE A 179 -10.00 -8.52 -12.36
CA ILE A 179 -10.44 -9.70 -13.14
C ILE A 179 -11.95 -10.00 -12.95
N PRO A 180 -12.50 -10.03 -11.73
CA PRO A 180 -13.90 -10.39 -11.54
C PRO A 180 -14.87 -9.42 -12.25
N VAL A 181 -14.60 -8.11 -12.18
CA VAL A 181 -15.43 -7.11 -12.88
C VAL A 181 -15.23 -7.15 -14.39
N SER A 182 -14.04 -7.47 -14.90
CA SER A 182 -13.81 -7.59 -16.34
C SER A 182 -14.58 -8.76 -16.95
N ILE A 183 -14.56 -9.92 -16.27
CA ILE A 183 -15.28 -11.12 -16.70
C ILE A 183 -16.77 -10.86 -16.75
N VAL A 184 -17.35 -10.28 -15.70
CA VAL A 184 -18.80 -10.06 -15.65
C VAL A 184 -19.25 -8.96 -16.62
N SER A 185 -18.43 -7.92 -16.80
CA SER A 185 -18.70 -6.84 -17.76
C SER A 185 -18.71 -7.34 -19.21
N ALA A 186 -17.93 -8.37 -19.54
CA ALA A 186 -17.95 -9.01 -20.86
C ALA A 186 -19.33 -9.61 -21.24
N PHE A 187 -20.19 -9.89 -20.26
CA PHE A 187 -21.55 -10.39 -20.51
C PHE A 187 -22.64 -9.31 -20.42
N SER A 188 -22.27 -8.09 -20.02
CA SER A 188 -23.24 -7.05 -19.62
C SER A 188 -23.36 -5.87 -20.59
N TYR A 189 -22.41 -5.70 -21.52
CA TYR A 189 -22.33 -4.54 -22.42
C TYR A 189 -22.64 -4.86 -23.90
N ASN A 190 -22.79 -3.80 -24.72
CA ASN A 190 -23.00 -3.86 -26.17
C ASN A 190 -21.85 -4.56 -26.93
N LYS A 191 -22.06 -4.89 -28.22
CA LYS A 191 -21.14 -5.75 -29.01
C LYS A 191 -19.68 -5.26 -28.99
N THR A 192 -19.43 -3.96 -29.11
CA THR A 192 -18.07 -3.39 -29.13
C THR A 192 -17.41 -3.44 -27.75
N ARG A 193 -18.06 -2.88 -26.70
CA ARG A 193 -17.49 -2.90 -25.35
C ARG A 193 -17.33 -4.33 -24.82
N LYS A 194 -18.24 -5.23 -25.17
CA LYS A 194 -18.14 -6.66 -24.87
C LYS A 194 -16.81 -7.25 -25.34
N ILE A 195 -16.42 -7.00 -26.60
CA ILE A 195 -15.16 -7.53 -27.15
C ILE A 195 -13.96 -6.99 -26.35
N LEU A 196 -13.95 -5.69 -26.01
CA LEU A 196 -12.87 -5.09 -25.23
C LEU A 196 -12.77 -5.70 -23.82
N TRP A 197 -13.90 -5.94 -23.15
CA TRP A 197 -13.92 -6.62 -21.84
C TRP A 197 -13.46 -8.08 -21.90
N ILE A 198 -13.75 -8.79 -22.99
CA ILE A 198 -13.21 -10.15 -23.25
C ILE A 198 -11.69 -10.09 -23.41
N ILE A 199 -11.19 -9.17 -24.24
CA ILE A 199 -9.75 -8.96 -24.45
C ILE A 199 -9.07 -8.65 -23.12
N LEU A 200 -9.59 -7.70 -22.35
CA LEU A 200 -9.03 -7.37 -21.04
C LEU A 200 -9.03 -8.58 -20.10
N SER A 201 -10.13 -9.32 -20.01
CA SER A 201 -10.20 -10.50 -19.15
C SER A 201 -9.15 -11.55 -19.52
N ALA A 202 -8.95 -11.80 -20.82
CA ALA A 202 -7.91 -12.71 -21.31
C ALA A 202 -6.50 -12.21 -20.94
N LEU A 203 -6.22 -10.92 -21.16
CA LEU A 203 -4.93 -10.31 -20.83
C LEU A 203 -4.63 -10.37 -19.32
N LEU A 204 -5.61 -10.09 -18.46
CA LEU A 204 -5.45 -10.13 -17.01
C LEU A 204 -5.23 -11.56 -16.49
N ILE A 205 -5.98 -12.54 -17.00
CA ILE A 205 -5.82 -13.96 -16.63
C ILE A 205 -4.45 -14.48 -17.09
N LEU A 206 -4.01 -14.09 -18.29
CA LEU A 206 -2.68 -14.44 -18.79
C LEU A 206 -1.57 -13.84 -17.90
N ASN A 207 -1.72 -12.60 -17.45
CA ASN A 207 -0.79 -12.02 -16.47
C ASN A 207 -0.82 -12.75 -15.13
N LEU A 208 -1.99 -13.16 -14.63
CA LEU A 208 -2.09 -13.95 -13.39
C LEU A 208 -1.32 -15.28 -13.51
N PHE A 209 -1.39 -15.91 -14.69
CA PHE A 209 -0.61 -17.09 -15.05
C PHE A 209 0.90 -16.85 -15.00
N PHE A 210 1.39 -15.81 -15.68
CA PHE A 210 2.83 -15.49 -15.71
C PHE A 210 3.37 -15.01 -14.36
N ASN A 211 2.55 -14.28 -13.60
CA ASN A 211 2.92 -13.66 -12.33
C ASN A 211 3.16 -14.69 -11.20
N LYS A 212 2.53 -15.87 -11.25
CA LYS A 212 2.79 -17.02 -10.34
C LYS A 212 2.58 -16.72 -8.84
N THR A 213 1.87 -15.66 -8.47
CA THR A 213 1.58 -15.36 -7.05
C THR A 213 0.53 -16.32 -6.48
N ARG A 214 0.92 -17.17 -5.53
CA ARG A 214 0.05 -18.21 -4.94
C ARG A 214 -1.20 -17.64 -4.27
N GLY A 215 -1.05 -16.61 -3.45
CA GLY A 215 -2.18 -15.96 -2.76
C GLY A 215 -3.21 -15.37 -3.73
N ALA A 216 -2.77 -14.98 -4.93
CA ALA A 216 -3.65 -14.41 -5.95
C ALA A 216 -4.56 -15.45 -6.59
N TRP A 217 -4.08 -16.69 -6.76
CA TRP A 217 -4.90 -17.81 -7.26
C TRP A 217 -5.99 -18.20 -6.28
N VAL A 218 -5.70 -18.20 -4.97
CA VAL A 218 -6.70 -18.44 -3.92
C VAL A 218 -7.76 -17.34 -3.94
N ALA A 219 -7.34 -16.07 -3.98
CA ALA A 219 -8.25 -14.93 -4.09
C ALA A 219 -9.13 -15.02 -5.35
N PHE A 220 -8.55 -15.32 -6.51
CA PHE A 220 -9.28 -15.49 -7.76
C PHE A 220 -10.32 -16.62 -7.68
N LEU A 221 -9.96 -17.77 -7.12
CA LEU A 221 -10.88 -18.90 -6.95
C LEU A 221 -12.07 -18.53 -6.06
N VAL A 222 -11.83 -17.87 -4.93
CA VAL A 222 -12.89 -17.45 -4.01
C VAL A 222 -13.80 -16.41 -4.67
N SER A 223 -13.24 -15.41 -5.37
CA SER A 223 -14.02 -14.45 -6.16
C SER A 223 -14.85 -15.11 -7.25
N PHE A 224 -14.30 -16.12 -7.93
CA PHE A 224 -15.00 -16.86 -8.98
C PHE A 224 -16.17 -17.68 -8.43
N ILE A 225 -15.96 -18.41 -7.33
CA ILE A 225 -17.03 -19.15 -6.62
C ILE A 225 -18.13 -18.19 -6.16
N TYR A 226 -17.75 -17.04 -5.62
CA TYR A 226 -18.69 -16.00 -5.21
C TYR A 226 -19.54 -15.50 -6.38
N ILE A 227 -18.94 -15.20 -7.55
CA ILE A 227 -19.69 -14.82 -8.76
C ILE A 227 -20.69 -15.91 -9.14
N MET A 228 -20.26 -17.18 -9.14
CA MET A 228 -21.12 -18.30 -9.50
C MET A 228 -22.33 -18.42 -8.59
N PHE A 229 -22.13 -18.23 -7.28
CA PHE A 229 -23.21 -18.27 -6.30
C PHE A 229 -24.18 -17.11 -6.48
N VAL A 230 -23.65 -15.88 -6.51
CA VAL A 230 -24.44 -14.64 -6.57
C VAL A 230 -25.27 -14.54 -7.86
N LEU A 231 -24.67 -14.86 -9.00
CA LEU A 231 -25.35 -14.84 -10.30
C LEU A 231 -26.10 -16.16 -10.60
N LYS A 232 -26.12 -17.10 -9.65
CA LYS A 232 -26.77 -18.42 -9.76
C LYS A 232 -26.32 -19.23 -10.99
N LEU A 233 -25.08 -19.04 -11.43
CA LEU A 233 -24.50 -19.72 -12.61
C LEU A 233 -24.31 -21.22 -12.36
N TYR A 234 -24.21 -21.64 -11.09
CA TYR A 234 -24.12 -23.05 -10.69
C TYR A 234 -25.30 -23.91 -11.18
N ARG A 235 -26.43 -23.30 -11.56
CA ARG A 235 -27.59 -24.00 -12.12
C ARG A 235 -27.37 -24.49 -13.56
N ASN A 236 -26.33 -24.00 -14.24
CA ASN A 236 -26.04 -24.33 -15.63
C ASN A 236 -24.77 -25.20 -15.70
N LYS A 237 -24.91 -26.41 -16.27
CA LYS A 237 -23.83 -27.41 -16.38
C LYS A 237 -22.56 -26.89 -17.07
N LYS A 238 -22.70 -25.96 -18.04
CA LYS A 238 -21.54 -25.36 -18.72
C LYS A 238 -20.63 -24.59 -17.74
N PHE A 239 -21.22 -23.85 -16.81
CA PHE A 239 -20.46 -23.11 -15.80
C PHE A 239 -19.87 -24.01 -14.72
N LEU A 240 -20.50 -25.16 -14.43
CA LEU A 240 -19.89 -26.18 -13.55
C LEU A 240 -18.62 -26.78 -14.17
N PHE A 241 -18.60 -27.03 -15.47
CA PHE A 241 -17.38 -27.48 -16.16
C PHE A 241 -16.27 -26.42 -16.09
N VAL A 242 -16.61 -25.14 -16.31
CA VAL A 242 -15.66 -24.03 -16.14
C VAL A 242 -15.12 -23.97 -14.71
N LEU A 243 -15.97 -24.17 -13.68
CA LEU A 243 -15.53 -24.22 -12.29
C LEU A 243 -14.51 -25.32 -12.03
N VAL A 244 -14.77 -26.53 -12.53
CA VAL A 244 -13.83 -27.65 -12.40
C VAL A 244 -12.49 -27.34 -13.07
N ALA A 245 -12.51 -26.72 -14.25
CA ALA A 245 -11.29 -26.28 -14.94
C ALA A 245 -10.54 -25.19 -14.14
N VAL A 246 -11.25 -24.21 -13.57
CA VAL A 246 -10.67 -23.17 -12.72
C VAL A 246 -10.06 -23.77 -11.44
N ILE A 247 -10.74 -24.70 -10.78
CA ILE A 247 -10.23 -25.44 -9.61
C ILE A 247 -8.97 -26.20 -10.00
N PHE A 248 -8.99 -26.92 -11.12
CA PHE A 248 -7.83 -27.66 -11.63
C PHE A 248 -6.62 -26.74 -11.81
N TRP A 249 -6.78 -25.60 -12.49
CA TRP A 249 -5.69 -24.64 -12.68
C TRP A 249 -5.22 -24.01 -11.36
N CYS A 250 -6.13 -23.65 -10.45
CA CYS A 250 -5.76 -23.13 -9.14
C CYS A 250 -4.94 -24.16 -8.35
N VAL A 251 -5.39 -25.42 -8.30
CA VAL A 251 -4.66 -26.52 -7.64
C VAL A 251 -3.32 -26.78 -8.34
N PHE A 252 -3.28 -26.74 -9.68
CA PHE A 252 -2.06 -26.87 -10.45
C PHE A 252 -1.06 -25.77 -10.06
N PHE A 253 -1.45 -24.50 -9.99
CA PHE A 253 -0.53 -23.41 -9.63
C PHE A 253 -0.12 -23.39 -8.16
N LEU A 254 -0.97 -23.93 -7.28
CA LEU A 254 -0.58 -24.19 -5.90
C LEU A 254 0.45 -25.33 -5.82
N LYS A 255 0.41 -26.32 -6.73
CA LYS A 255 1.29 -27.51 -6.74
C LYS A 255 2.49 -27.46 -7.71
N SER A 256 2.45 -26.72 -8.81
CA SER A 256 3.43 -26.84 -9.90
C SER A 256 4.82 -26.31 -9.52
N ASN A 257 4.88 -25.48 -8.48
CA ASN A 257 6.13 -25.08 -7.84
C ASN A 257 6.62 -26.07 -6.76
N ILE A 258 5.84 -27.10 -6.42
CA ILE A 258 6.24 -28.16 -5.48
C ILE A 258 7.28 -29.10 -6.11
N LYS A 259 7.35 -29.25 -7.44
CA LYS A 259 8.35 -30.15 -8.06
C LYS A 259 9.79 -29.62 -7.95
N ASN A 260 9.98 -28.30 -8.10
CA ASN A 260 11.25 -27.62 -7.77
C ASN A 260 11.52 -27.58 -6.27
N TYR A 261 10.47 -27.65 -5.46
CA TYR A 261 10.50 -27.69 -3.99
C TYR A 261 10.86 -29.07 -3.43
N ILE A 262 10.49 -30.17 -4.11
CA ILE A 262 10.86 -31.54 -3.73
C ILE A 262 12.34 -31.82 -4.04
N VAL A 263 12.87 -31.28 -5.15
CA VAL A 263 14.30 -31.42 -5.46
C VAL A 263 15.17 -30.60 -4.49
N GLN A 264 14.66 -29.49 -3.95
CA GLN A 264 15.31 -28.74 -2.85
C GLN A 264 15.06 -29.33 -1.45
N LYS A 265 14.23 -30.38 -1.32
CA LYS A 265 13.78 -30.92 -0.02
C LYS A 265 14.86 -31.64 0.79
N PHE A 266 16.06 -31.80 0.22
CA PHE A 266 17.24 -32.16 1.00
C PHE A 266 17.91 -30.98 1.72
N ASN A 267 17.36 -29.76 1.60
CA ASN A 267 17.74 -28.60 2.42
C ASN A 267 16.52 -27.71 2.74
N LYS A 268 15.94 -27.91 3.93
CA LYS A 268 15.17 -26.95 4.78
C LYS A 268 14.18 -25.98 4.08
N ASN A 269 12.87 -26.22 4.29
CA ASN A 269 11.69 -25.32 4.33
C ASN A 269 11.63 -24.08 3.40
N GLU A 270 10.52 -23.86 2.67
CA GLU A 270 10.39 -22.70 1.76
C GLU A 270 10.68 -21.37 2.49
N PRO A 271 11.69 -20.60 2.05
CA PRO A 271 12.04 -19.34 2.70
C PRO A 271 10.82 -18.42 2.84
N SER A 272 10.02 -18.26 1.78
CA SER A 272 8.91 -17.30 1.76
C SER A 272 7.75 -17.59 2.73
N VAL A 273 7.49 -18.86 3.09
CA VAL A 273 6.40 -19.20 4.03
C VAL A 273 6.88 -19.02 5.46
N VAL A 274 8.10 -19.48 5.77
CA VAL A 274 8.69 -19.33 7.11
C VAL A 274 8.92 -17.85 7.43
N GLU A 275 9.38 -17.06 6.44
CA GLU A 275 9.52 -15.60 6.58
C GLU A 275 8.19 -14.93 6.95
N ARG A 276 7.07 -15.32 6.33
CA ARG A 276 5.74 -14.76 6.64
C ARG A 276 5.27 -15.14 8.04
N ILE A 277 5.41 -16.42 8.43
CA ILE A 277 5.05 -16.87 9.78
C ILE A 277 5.85 -16.09 10.84
N PHE A 278 7.15 -15.89 10.60
CA PHE A 278 8.00 -15.10 11.47
C PHE A 278 7.54 -13.63 11.56
N LYS A 279 7.18 -13.01 10.42
CA LYS A 279 6.63 -11.65 10.39
C LYS A 279 5.29 -11.56 11.15
N TRP A 280 4.41 -12.56 11.02
CA TRP A 280 3.13 -12.61 11.75
C TRP A 280 3.33 -12.78 13.25
N GLN A 281 4.29 -13.60 13.67
CA GLN A 281 4.67 -13.72 15.08
C GLN A 281 5.20 -12.39 15.62
N THR A 282 6.00 -11.67 14.82
CA THR A 282 6.51 -10.34 15.18
C THR A 282 5.37 -9.33 15.33
N ALA A 283 4.42 -9.31 14.38
CA ALA A 283 3.20 -8.50 14.49
C ALA A 283 2.40 -8.86 15.75
N PHE A 284 2.30 -10.14 16.07
CA PHE A 284 1.57 -10.61 17.25
C PHE A 284 2.22 -10.16 18.55
N GLU A 285 3.54 -10.10 18.64
CA GLU A 285 4.23 -9.52 19.81
C GLU A 285 3.94 -8.01 19.95
N MET A 286 3.83 -7.26 18.84
CA MET A 286 3.37 -5.85 18.88
C MET A 286 1.93 -5.74 19.38
N ILE A 287 1.04 -6.60 18.89
CA ILE A 287 -0.38 -6.64 19.31
C ILE A 287 -0.48 -6.94 20.81
N LYS A 288 0.33 -7.87 21.34
CA LYS A 288 0.34 -8.15 22.79
C LYS A 288 0.78 -6.96 23.62
N ALA A 289 1.77 -6.22 23.15
CA ALA A 289 2.30 -5.06 23.87
C ALA A 289 1.32 -3.87 23.84
N HIS A 290 0.58 -3.70 22.74
CA HIS A 290 -0.37 -2.59 22.55
C HIS A 290 -1.73 -3.06 22.00
N PRO A 291 -2.52 -3.83 22.78
CA PRO A 291 -3.67 -4.55 22.25
C PRO A 291 -4.82 -3.66 21.79
N LEU A 292 -5.03 -2.50 22.43
CA LEU A 292 -6.19 -1.65 22.14
C LEU A 292 -6.01 -0.76 20.92
N THR A 293 -4.88 -0.04 20.85
CA THR A 293 -4.63 1.02 19.85
C THR A 293 -3.39 0.79 18.98
N GLY A 294 -2.69 -0.34 19.17
CA GLY A 294 -1.50 -0.70 18.37
C GLY A 294 -0.31 0.21 18.64
N VAL A 295 0.76 0.05 17.86
CA VAL A 295 2.01 0.84 17.95
C VAL A 295 1.95 2.19 17.22
N GLY A 296 0.80 2.55 16.66
CA GLY A 296 0.61 3.71 15.79
C GLY A 296 0.59 3.34 14.31
N ALA A 297 -0.36 3.91 13.55
CA ALA A 297 -0.42 3.79 12.09
C ALA A 297 0.91 4.21 11.43
N GLY A 298 1.41 3.37 10.52
CA GLY A 298 2.70 3.53 9.85
C GLY A 298 3.94 3.28 10.73
N ASN A 299 3.77 3.01 12.04
CA ASN A 299 4.89 2.80 12.98
C ASN A 299 5.29 1.32 13.09
N LEU A 300 4.68 0.40 12.34
CA LEU A 300 5.14 -1.01 12.30
C LEU A 300 6.60 -1.08 11.89
N LYS A 301 6.98 -0.37 10.82
CA LYS A 301 8.36 -0.36 10.29
C LYS A 301 9.39 0.12 11.32
N VAL A 302 8.98 1.06 12.18
CA VAL A 302 9.81 1.69 13.22
C VAL A 302 10.11 0.70 14.35
N ASN A 303 9.12 -0.10 14.70
CA ASN A 303 9.16 -1.02 15.83
C ASN A 303 9.58 -2.44 15.45
N PHE A 304 9.58 -2.79 14.15
CA PHE A 304 9.77 -4.16 13.69
C PHE A 304 10.99 -4.87 14.29
N ALA A 305 12.17 -4.25 14.23
CA ALA A 305 13.38 -4.88 14.74
C ALA A 305 13.38 -5.10 16.27
N LEU A 306 12.68 -4.25 17.02
CA LEU A 306 12.57 -4.41 18.47
C LEU A 306 11.77 -5.66 18.82
N TYR A 307 10.61 -5.83 18.18
CA TYR A 307 9.74 -6.97 18.44
C TYR A 307 10.24 -8.27 17.79
N GLN A 308 10.92 -8.17 16.64
CA GLN A 308 11.51 -9.34 15.99
C GLN A 308 12.56 -9.99 16.88
N ALA A 309 13.30 -9.21 17.69
CA ALA A 309 14.32 -9.73 18.59
C ALA A 309 13.75 -10.79 19.54
N ASN A 310 12.55 -10.52 20.10
CA ASN A 310 11.83 -11.45 20.98
C ASN A 310 11.38 -12.74 20.27
N VAL A 311 11.15 -12.68 18.96
CA VAL A 311 10.70 -13.81 18.15
C VAL A 311 11.88 -14.64 17.65
N ARG A 312 13.01 -14.02 17.28
CA ARG A 312 14.21 -14.70 16.76
C ARG A 312 14.72 -15.77 17.71
N GLU A 313 14.79 -15.45 19.01
CA GLU A 313 15.23 -16.38 20.04
C GLU A 313 14.33 -17.61 20.13
N LYS A 314 13.01 -17.41 20.02
CA LYS A 314 12.00 -18.49 20.13
C LYS A 314 11.90 -19.33 18.85
N ALA A 315 11.91 -18.69 17.69
CA ALA A 315 11.64 -19.33 16.40
C ALA A 315 12.86 -20.04 15.80
N LYS A 316 14.08 -19.80 16.32
CA LYS A 316 15.35 -20.26 15.72
C LYS A 316 15.42 -19.98 14.21
N PHE A 317 14.80 -18.88 13.79
CA PHE A 317 14.71 -18.43 12.41
C PHE A 317 15.09 -16.96 12.34
N GLN A 318 15.68 -16.58 11.21
CA GLN A 318 16.10 -15.21 10.98
C GLN A 318 15.81 -14.78 9.55
N LEU A 319 15.26 -13.57 9.43
CA LEU A 319 15.06 -12.90 8.15
C LEU A 319 16.39 -12.49 7.53
N LYS A 320 16.43 -12.51 6.19
CA LYS A 320 17.55 -11.97 5.41
C LYS A 320 17.72 -10.45 5.56
N GLY A 321 16.67 -9.75 5.98
CA GLY A 321 16.72 -8.32 6.31
C GLY A 321 16.08 -8.09 7.67
N THR A 322 16.64 -7.19 8.46
CA THR A 322 16.12 -6.81 9.78
C THR A 322 15.13 -5.63 9.69
N SER A 323 15.01 -5.05 8.49
CA SER A 323 14.29 -3.83 8.17
C SER A 323 13.05 -4.16 7.33
N GLU A 324 11.99 -4.64 7.97
CA GLU A 324 10.70 -4.93 7.32
C GLU A 324 9.65 -3.84 7.52
N SER A 325 8.98 -3.44 6.43
CA SER A 325 7.96 -2.38 6.44
C SER A 325 6.53 -2.90 6.47
N ASN A 326 6.35 -4.21 6.29
CA ASN A 326 5.06 -4.88 6.24
C ASN A 326 5.19 -6.31 6.79
N VAL A 327 4.05 -6.93 7.10
CA VAL A 327 4.02 -8.30 7.64
C VAL A 327 3.39 -9.31 6.68
N HIS A 328 3.18 -8.95 5.42
CA HIS A 328 2.51 -9.82 4.43
C HIS A 328 1.17 -10.40 4.91
N ASN A 329 0.42 -9.62 5.69
CA ASN A 329 -0.96 -9.89 6.06
C ASN A 329 -1.57 -8.57 6.53
N GLU A 330 -2.53 -8.06 5.74
CA GLU A 330 -3.22 -6.79 5.96
C GLU A 330 -3.85 -6.71 7.36
N TYR A 331 -4.44 -7.81 7.83
CA TYR A 331 -5.16 -7.83 9.10
C TYR A 331 -4.22 -7.79 10.31
N PHE A 332 -3.12 -8.56 10.25
CA PHE A 332 -2.07 -8.45 11.27
C PHE A 332 -1.44 -7.07 11.28
N GLN A 333 -1.25 -6.48 10.10
CA GLN A 333 -0.69 -5.14 9.97
C GLN A 333 -1.60 -4.08 10.58
N VAL A 334 -2.87 -4.02 10.15
CA VAL A 334 -3.88 -3.11 10.71
C VAL A 334 -3.99 -3.28 12.22
N CYS A 335 -4.01 -4.52 12.73
CA CYS A 335 -4.11 -4.79 14.16
C CYS A 335 -2.84 -4.38 14.93
N ALA A 336 -1.65 -4.63 14.40
CA ALA A 336 -0.40 -4.22 15.04
C ALA A 336 -0.29 -2.69 15.12
N GLU A 337 -0.76 -1.98 14.11
CA GLU A 337 -0.65 -0.53 14.03
C GLU A 337 -1.77 0.24 14.73
N THR A 338 -3.01 -0.27 14.68
CA THR A 338 -4.20 0.43 15.21
C THR A 338 -4.92 -0.33 16.33
N GLY A 339 -4.40 -1.49 16.72
CA GLY A 339 -4.94 -2.35 17.76
C GLY A 339 -6.22 -3.08 17.35
N ILE A 340 -6.79 -3.82 18.30
CA ILE A 340 -8.03 -4.57 18.07
C ILE A 340 -9.21 -3.63 17.77
N ILE A 341 -9.20 -2.41 18.33
CA ILE A 341 -10.23 -1.40 18.07
C ILE A 341 -10.20 -1.02 16.58
N GLY A 342 -9.01 -0.68 16.06
CA GLY A 342 -8.86 -0.34 14.65
C GLY A 342 -9.15 -1.51 13.72
N LEU A 343 -8.72 -2.73 14.06
CA LEU A 343 -9.04 -3.93 13.26
C LEU A 343 -10.55 -4.19 13.18
N VAL A 344 -11.26 -4.15 14.31
CA VAL A 344 -12.71 -4.39 14.34
C VAL A 344 -13.45 -3.35 13.49
N ILE A 345 -13.07 -2.08 13.61
CA ILE A 345 -13.68 -1.00 12.84
C ILE A 345 -13.33 -1.14 11.34
N PHE A 346 -12.09 -1.47 11.01
CA PHE A 346 -11.67 -1.75 9.62
C PHE A 346 -12.51 -2.86 8.99
N LEU A 347 -12.65 -3.99 9.68
CA LEU A 347 -13.48 -5.12 9.24
C LEU A 347 -14.96 -4.73 9.13
N SER A 348 -15.44 -3.83 9.98
CA SER A 348 -16.83 -3.36 9.96
C SER A 348 -17.19 -2.67 8.63
N ILE A 349 -16.24 -2.04 7.93
CA ILE A 349 -16.46 -1.45 6.59
C ILE A 349 -16.92 -2.57 5.63
N PHE A 350 -16.16 -3.66 5.57
CA PHE A 350 -16.42 -4.76 4.63
C PHE A 350 -17.61 -5.63 5.07
N VAL A 351 -17.77 -5.88 6.37
CA VAL A 351 -18.95 -6.58 6.89
C VAL A 351 -20.22 -5.80 6.57
N THR A 352 -20.23 -4.49 6.82
CA THR A 352 -21.36 -3.61 6.49
C THR A 352 -21.63 -3.62 4.98
N TYR A 353 -20.58 -3.58 4.15
CA TYR A 353 -20.70 -3.68 2.70
C TYR A 353 -21.40 -4.97 2.25
N PHE A 354 -20.91 -6.15 2.64
CA PHE A 354 -21.48 -7.42 2.20
C PHE A 354 -22.86 -7.68 2.79
N VAL A 355 -23.11 -7.37 4.08
CA VAL A 355 -24.45 -7.49 4.68
C VAL A 355 -25.47 -6.66 3.92
N ASN A 356 -25.12 -5.44 3.53
CA ASN A 356 -26.00 -4.56 2.76
C ASN A 356 -26.19 -5.02 1.32
N LEU A 357 -25.18 -5.64 0.74
CA LEU A 357 -25.22 -6.20 -0.61
C LEU A 357 -26.18 -7.39 -0.68
N PHE A 358 -26.10 -8.33 0.27
CA PHE A 358 -26.99 -9.50 0.31
C PHE A 358 -28.45 -9.18 0.61
N LYS A 359 -28.73 -8.00 1.20
CA LYS A 359 -30.10 -7.50 1.42
C LYS A 359 -30.73 -6.88 0.16
N GLN A 360 -29.96 -6.68 -0.91
CA GLN A 360 -30.43 -6.01 -2.12
C GLN A 360 -30.38 -6.94 -3.32
N LYS A 361 -31.25 -6.70 -4.31
CA LYS A 361 -31.12 -7.36 -5.61
C LYS A 361 -29.98 -6.69 -6.37
N ILE A 362 -28.90 -7.43 -6.61
CA ILE A 362 -27.71 -6.91 -7.26
C ILE A 362 -27.68 -7.25 -8.75
N ASN A 363 -27.21 -6.29 -9.55
CA ASN A 363 -27.01 -6.49 -10.98
C ASN A 363 -25.67 -7.20 -11.25
N ALA A 364 -25.46 -7.66 -12.49
CA ALA A 364 -24.26 -8.40 -12.87
C ALA A 364 -22.98 -7.61 -12.58
N VAL A 365 -22.91 -6.34 -13.00
CA VAL A 365 -21.73 -5.48 -12.77
C VAL A 365 -21.41 -5.35 -11.28
N SER A 366 -22.42 -5.16 -10.41
CA SER A 366 -22.28 -5.10 -8.95
C SER A 366 -21.77 -6.42 -8.36
N ALA A 367 -22.17 -7.57 -8.94
CA ALA A 367 -21.60 -8.87 -8.57
C ALA A 367 -20.11 -8.96 -8.93
N GLY A 368 -19.72 -8.45 -10.10
CA GLY A 368 -18.31 -8.37 -10.51
C GLY A 368 -17.47 -7.44 -9.62
N LEU A 369 -17.98 -6.25 -9.30
CA LEU A 369 -17.31 -5.30 -8.40
C LEU A 369 -17.12 -5.89 -7.00
N SER A 370 -18.19 -6.44 -6.41
CA SER A 370 -18.13 -7.06 -5.07
C SER A 370 -17.26 -8.30 -5.02
N ALA A 371 -17.17 -9.06 -6.12
CA ALA A 371 -16.22 -10.17 -6.25
C ALA A 371 -14.77 -9.68 -6.27
N GLY A 372 -14.50 -8.53 -6.88
CA GLY A 372 -13.20 -7.85 -6.83
C GLY A 372 -12.83 -7.42 -5.41
N VAL A 373 -13.78 -6.82 -4.67
CA VAL A 373 -13.61 -6.46 -3.25
C VAL A 373 -13.34 -7.71 -2.39
N LEU A 374 -14.07 -8.81 -2.64
CA LEU A 374 -13.81 -10.08 -1.94
C LEU A 374 -12.41 -10.63 -2.25
N GLY A 375 -12.00 -10.56 -3.52
CA GLY A 375 -10.67 -10.99 -3.96
C GLY A 375 -9.56 -10.20 -3.28
N PHE A 376 -9.72 -8.88 -3.16
CA PHE A 376 -8.83 -8.01 -2.40
C PHE A 376 -8.69 -8.45 -0.93
N LEU A 377 -9.81 -8.73 -0.25
CA LEU A 377 -9.79 -9.17 1.15
C LEU A 377 -9.09 -10.52 1.32
N VAL A 378 -9.45 -11.51 0.49
CA VAL A 378 -8.81 -12.83 0.54
C VAL A 378 -7.32 -12.72 0.24
N TYR A 379 -6.93 -11.86 -0.70
CA TYR A 379 -5.53 -11.61 -1.01
C TYR A 379 -4.78 -10.97 0.18
N GLY A 380 -5.44 -10.09 0.94
CA GLY A 380 -4.97 -9.47 2.18
C GLY A 380 -4.61 -10.46 3.30
N LEU A 381 -5.10 -11.71 3.26
CA LEU A 381 -4.66 -12.75 4.22
C LEU A 381 -3.18 -13.14 4.05
N SER A 382 -2.58 -12.83 2.90
CA SER A 382 -1.21 -13.23 2.56
C SER A 382 -0.34 -12.12 1.98
N ASN A 383 -0.89 -10.91 1.87
CA ASN A 383 -0.27 -9.69 1.35
C ASN A 383 -0.96 -8.46 1.96
N PHE A 384 -0.57 -7.26 1.50
CA PHE A 384 -1.00 -5.95 2.03
C PHE A 384 -1.49 -5.03 0.89
N PRO A 385 -2.54 -5.42 0.14
CA PRO A 385 -2.96 -4.67 -1.04
C PRO A 385 -3.51 -3.26 -0.73
N LEU A 386 -3.86 -2.93 0.52
CA LEU A 386 -4.34 -1.60 0.92
C LEU A 386 -3.22 -0.55 0.89
N GLU A 387 -1.97 -0.94 1.09
CA GLU A 387 -0.82 -0.04 0.99
C GLU A 387 -0.46 0.28 -0.47
N ILE A 388 -0.99 -0.51 -1.41
CA ILE A 388 -0.74 -0.32 -2.83
C ILE A 388 -1.78 0.65 -3.39
N THR A 389 -1.43 1.93 -3.38
CA THR A 389 -2.28 3.08 -3.77
C THR A 389 -3.22 2.82 -4.97
N PRO A 390 -2.76 2.40 -6.17
CA PRO A 390 -3.66 2.14 -7.30
C PRO A 390 -4.71 1.04 -7.03
N THR A 391 -4.34 0.01 -6.26
CA THR A 391 -5.25 -1.07 -5.85
C THR A 391 -6.26 -0.56 -4.82
N ALA A 392 -5.81 0.17 -3.80
CA ALA A 392 -6.67 0.73 -2.77
C ALA A 392 -7.72 1.71 -3.35
N ILE A 393 -7.31 2.62 -4.24
CA ILE A 393 -8.22 3.54 -4.94
C ILE A 393 -9.29 2.76 -5.71
N THR A 394 -8.89 1.68 -6.39
CA THR A 394 -9.79 0.84 -7.18
C THR A 394 -10.82 0.14 -6.30
N VAL A 395 -10.42 -0.37 -5.12
CA VAL A 395 -11.35 -1.02 -4.19
C VAL A 395 -12.34 -0.03 -3.59
N PHE A 396 -11.91 1.14 -3.15
CA PHE A 396 -12.84 2.15 -2.62
C PHE A 396 -13.77 2.71 -3.68
N LEU A 397 -13.30 2.82 -4.92
CA LEU A 397 -14.16 3.08 -6.08
C LEU A 397 -15.20 1.96 -6.26
N PHE A 398 -14.81 0.70 -6.17
CA PHE A 398 -15.73 -0.44 -6.31
C PHE A 398 -16.77 -0.49 -5.20
N LEU A 399 -16.38 -0.18 -3.95
CA LEU A 399 -17.32 -0.07 -2.82
C LEU A 399 -18.46 0.91 -3.14
N GLY A 400 -18.13 2.11 -3.59
CA GLY A 400 -19.15 3.13 -3.83
C GLY A 400 -19.94 2.92 -5.13
N LEU A 401 -19.30 2.46 -6.22
CA LEU A 401 -20.01 2.09 -7.45
C LEU A 401 -21.03 0.96 -7.22
N THR A 402 -20.68 -0.03 -6.40
CA THR A 402 -21.59 -1.13 -6.05
C THR A 402 -22.79 -0.63 -5.26
N GLU A 403 -22.56 0.20 -4.23
CA GLU A 403 -23.63 0.69 -3.36
C GLU A 403 -24.61 1.59 -4.12
N GLN A 404 -24.08 2.43 -4.99
CA GLN A 404 -24.88 3.30 -5.81
C GLN A 404 -25.72 2.51 -6.84
N GLY A 405 -25.28 1.30 -7.23
CA GLY A 405 -26.09 0.35 -8.00
C GLY A 405 -26.37 0.84 -9.43
N ASN A 406 -27.64 0.93 -9.84
CA ASN A 406 -28.09 1.64 -11.07
C ASN A 406 -29.05 2.79 -10.73
N LYS A 407 -28.98 3.32 -9.51
CA LYS A 407 -29.86 4.41 -9.10
C LYS A 407 -29.50 5.64 -9.93
N ASP A 408 -30.44 6.10 -10.74
CA ASP A 408 -30.31 7.39 -11.40
C ASP A 408 -30.29 8.48 -10.33
N VAL A 409 -29.08 8.96 -10.02
CA VAL A 409 -28.93 10.19 -9.26
C VAL A 409 -29.53 11.29 -10.12
N CYS A 410 -30.62 11.92 -9.66
CA CYS A 410 -31.30 12.99 -10.39
C CYS A 410 -30.27 14.01 -10.88
N LYS A 411 -30.35 14.37 -12.17
CA LYS A 411 -29.60 15.50 -12.73
C LYS A 411 -30.04 16.77 -12.00
N THR A 412 -29.26 17.22 -11.03
CA THR A 412 -29.37 18.59 -10.54
C THR A 412 -28.76 19.55 -11.55
N PRO A 413 -29.35 20.74 -11.78
CA PRO A 413 -28.62 21.83 -12.39
C PRO A 413 -27.35 22.03 -11.57
N GLY A 414 -26.18 22.04 -12.22
CA GLY A 414 -24.90 22.17 -11.54
C GLY A 414 -24.98 23.27 -10.48
N ALA A 415 -24.66 22.94 -9.23
CA ALA A 415 -24.75 23.87 -8.13
C ALA A 415 -24.08 25.19 -8.56
N LYS A 416 -24.86 26.27 -8.68
CA LYS A 416 -24.29 27.58 -9.02
C LYS A 416 -23.26 27.86 -7.94
N ILE A 417 -22.02 28.07 -8.37
CA ILE A 417 -20.90 28.43 -7.50
C ILE A 417 -21.35 29.61 -6.65
N ASP A 418 -21.57 29.36 -5.35
CA ASP A 418 -21.89 30.44 -4.43
C ASP A 418 -20.65 31.35 -4.32
N LYS A 419 -20.74 32.51 -4.97
CA LYS A 419 -19.68 33.52 -5.02
C LYS A 419 -19.44 34.16 -3.63
N LYS A 420 -20.36 34.01 -2.67
CA LYS A 420 -20.24 34.60 -1.33
C LYS A 420 -19.24 33.88 -0.42
N ASN A 421 -18.88 32.62 -0.71
CA ASN A 421 -17.97 31.84 0.13
C ASN A 421 -16.48 32.00 -0.22
N TRP A 422 -16.09 33.04 -0.97
CA TRP A 422 -14.73 33.22 -1.51
C TRP A 422 -13.62 33.09 -0.45
N PHE A 423 -13.82 33.66 0.74
CA PHE A 423 -12.87 33.58 1.86
C PHE A 423 -12.64 32.12 2.30
N LEU A 424 -13.70 31.34 2.49
CA LEU A 424 -13.60 29.93 2.84
C LEU A 424 -12.87 29.13 1.76
N ARG A 425 -13.04 29.49 0.47
CA ARG A 425 -12.32 28.83 -0.63
C ARG A 425 -10.83 29.09 -0.55
N ILE A 426 -10.43 30.32 -0.24
CA ILE A 426 -9.02 30.68 -0.08
C ILE A 426 -8.44 29.95 1.12
N VAL A 427 -9.10 29.98 2.27
CA VAL A 427 -8.64 29.27 3.49
C VAL A 427 -8.48 27.77 3.21
N MET A 428 -9.50 27.14 2.62
CA MET A 428 -9.42 25.72 2.26
C MET A 428 -8.32 25.46 1.24
N ALA A 429 -8.16 26.30 0.21
CA ALA A 429 -7.08 26.16 -0.77
C ALA A 429 -5.69 26.27 -0.12
N VAL A 430 -5.49 27.18 0.84
CA VAL A 430 -4.21 27.33 1.55
C VAL A 430 -3.92 26.11 2.43
N ILE A 431 -4.86 25.68 3.28
CA ILE A 431 -4.73 24.46 4.10
C ILE A 431 -4.35 23.28 3.22
N PHE A 432 -5.01 23.21 2.07
CA PHE A 432 -4.90 22.13 1.14
C PHE A 432 -3.56 22.12 0.37
N VAL A 433 -3.07 23.30 -0.04
CA VAL A 433 -1.72 23.45 -0.62
C VAL A 433 -0.67 23.06 0.40
N VAL A 434 -0.78 23.52 1.66
CA VAL A 434 0.14 23.14 2.73
C VAL A 434 0.12 21.63 2.97
N PHE A 435 -1.07 21.03 2.99
CA PHE A 435 -1.24 19.59 3.15
C PHE A 435 -0.56 18.80 2.01
N VAL A 436 -0.88 19.11 0.75
CA VAL A 436 -0.27 18.43 -0.41
C VAL A 436 1.24 18.67 -0.46
N TRP A 437 1.69 19.87 -0.15
CA TRP A 437 3.11 20.19 -0.08
C TRP A 437 3.82 19.29 0.93
N ARG A 438 3.24 19.14 2.13
CA ARG A 438 3.83 18.37 3.22
C ARG A 438 3.76 16.85 3.00
N SER A 439 2.63 16.34 2.51
CA SER A 439 2.38 14.90 2.44
C SER A 439 2.83 14.25 1.13
N ALA A 440 2.89 15.01 0.04
CA ALA A 440 3.21 14.50 -1.31
C ALA A 440 4.49 15.10 -1.86
N VAL A 441 4.60 16.43 -1.91
CA VAL A 441 5.68 17.10 -2.63
C VAL A 441 7.02 16.98 -1.90
N LEU A 442 7.05 17.22 -0.59
CA LEU A 442 8.29 17.11 0.20
C LEU A 442 8.89 15.70 0.17
N PRO A 443 8.13 14.61 0.43
CA PRO A 443 8.65 13.25 0.27
C PRO A 443 9.17 12.95 -1.13
N PHE A 444 8.44 13.40 -2.17
CA PHE A 444 8.85 13.20 -3.55
C PHE A 444 10.18 13.90 -3.88
N ILE A 445 10.34 15.15 -3.47
CA ILE A 445 11.60 15.90 -3.66
C ILE A 445 12.72 15.30 -2.81
N ALA A 446 12.43 14.87 -1.58
CA ALA A 446 13.39 14.20 -0.71
C ALA A 446 13.94 12.94 -1.38
N ASP A 447 13.11 12.17 -2.08
CA ASP A 447 13.53 10.95 -2.75
C ASP A 447 14.32 11.21 -4.05
N ILE A 448 14.05 12.32 -4.75
CA ILE A 448 14.94 12.81 -5.84
C ILE A 448 16.32 13.14 -5.29
N TYR A 449 16.40 13.85 -4.16
CA TYR A 449 17.67 14.16 -3.52
C TYR A 449 18.39 12.90 -3.04
N ARG A 450 17.65 11.94 -2.48
CA ARG A 450 18.19 10.62 -2.13
C ARG A 450 18.84 9.96 -3.34
N LYS A 451 18.12 9.87 -4.47
CA LYS A 451 18.66 9.29 -5.69
C LYS A 451 19.90 10.03 -6.18
N SER A 452 19.87 11.36 -6.20
CA SER A 452 21.03 12.16 -6.59
C SER A 452 22.24 11.95 -5.66
N GLY A 453 22.01 11.65 -4.38
CA GLY A 453 23.04 11.27 -3.42
C GLY A 453 23.62 9.89 -3.73
N ASP A 454 22.77 8.90 -4.00
CA ASP A 454 23.16 7.55 -4.41
C ASP A 454 24.04 7.61 -5.68
N ASP A 455 23.60 8.36 -6.70
CA ASP A 455 24.32 8.53 -7.97
C ASP A 455 25.70 9.19 -7.74
N ALA A 456 25.75 10.26 -6.94
CA ALA A 456 27.01 10.93 -6.59
C ALA A 456 27.96 10.04 -5.79
N GLN A 457 27.43 9.17 -4.92
CA GLN A 457 28.22 8.20 -4.18
C GLN A 457 28.83 7.14 -5.11
N ILE A 458 28.08 6.67 -6.12
CA ILE A 458 28.57 5.73 -7.15
C ILE A 458 29.69 6.39 -7.98
N GLU A 459 29.54 7.67 -8.31
CA GLU A 459 30.56 8.48 -8.99
C GLU A 459 31.80 8.76 -8.11
N GLY A 460 31.75 8.47 -6.80
CA GLY A 460 32.81 8.81 -5.84
C GLY A 460 32.85 10.28 -5.43
N ASN A 461 31.87 11.09 -5.84
CA ASN A 461 31.73 12.49 -5.45
C ASN A 461 31.07 12.61 -4.06
N TYR A 462 31.84 12.27 -3.02
CA TYR A 462 31.35 12.25 -1.64
C TYR A 462 30.84 13.61 -1.12
N PRO A 463 31.46 14.78 -1.43
CA PRO A 463 30.91 16.07 -1.00
C PRO A 463 29.52 16.36 -1.57
N LYS A 464 29.29 16.03 -2.84
CA LYS A 464 27.95 16.13 -3.45
C LYS A 464 27.00 15.15 -2.79
N ALA A 465 27.39 13.89 -2.59
CA ALA A 465 26.56 12.87 -1.94
C ALA A 465 26.08 13.31 -0.55
N ILE A 466 26.99 13.82 0.30
CA ILE A 466 26.66 14.36 1.62
C ILE A 466 25.61 15.45 1.52
N ASN A 467 25.83 16.45 0.67
CA ASN A 467 24.89 17.57 0.53
C ASN A 467 23.50 17.12 0.06
N GLN A 468 23.41 16.16 -0.86
CA GLN A 468 22.11 15.66 -1.34
C GLN A 468 21.41 14.82 -0.27
N TYR A 469 22.14 13.98 0.47
CA TYR A 469 21.57 13.20 1.56
C TYR A 469 21.06 14.09 2.71
N GLU A 470 21.80 15.12 3.11
CA GLU A 470 21.36 16.09 4.12
C GLU A 470 20.08 16.81 3.70
N LYS A 471 19.99 17.24 2.42
CA LYS A 471 18.78 17.84 1.86
C LYS A 471 17.59 16.88 1.89
N SER A 472 17.81 15.62 1.49
CA SER A 472 16.79 14.57 1.53
C SER A 472 16.23 14.38 2.95
N ILE A 473 17.11 14.19 3.94
CA ILE A 473 16.75 14.02 5.35
C ILE A 473 16.00 15.24 5.90
N GLY A 474 16.43 16.46 5.54
CA GLY A 474 15.79 17.69 5.98
C GLY A 474 14.37 17.88 5.45
N LEU A 475 14.05 17.35 4.26
CA LEU A 475 12.73 17.46 3.64
C LEU A 475 11.76 16.39 4.14
N ASP A 476 12.24 15.16 4.33
CA ASP A 476 11.42 14.03 4.79
C ASP A 476 12.14 13.12 5.80
N TYR A 477 12.27 13.62 7.02
CA TYR A 477 12.96 12.93 8.11
C TYR A 477 12.45 11.50 8.35
N VAL A 478 11.14 11.29 8.46
CA VAL A 478 10.55 10.02 8.93
C VAL A 478 10.59 8.88 7.88
N ASN A 479 10.97 9.17 6.64
CA ASN A 479 11.20 8.19 5.58
C ASN A 479 12.65 8.16 5.09
N SER A 480 13.57 8.83 5.80
CA SER A 480 14.97 8.95 5.42
C SER A 480 15.89 8.03 6.21
N GLU A 481 15.39 6.92 6.78
CA GLU A 481 16.21 6.03 7.61
C GLU A 481 17.38 5.47 6.80
N ARG A 482 17.08 5.03 5.57
CA ARG A 482 18.09 4.46 4.69
C ARG A 482 19.05 5.55 4.19
N THR A 483 18.56 6.77 3.99
CA THR A 483 19.36 7.90 3.50
C THR A 483 20.37 8.33 4.56
N ALA A 484 19.93 8.39 5.82
CA ALA A 484 20.80 8.64 6.96
C ALA A 484 21.86 7.54 7.16
N TYR A 485 21.51 6.27 6.90
CA TYR A 485 22.48 5.18 6.90
C TYR A 485 23.52 5.32 5.79
N ASP A 486 23.08 5.59 4.56
CA ASP A 486 23.99 5.73 3.41
C ASP A 486 24.90 6.98 3.60
N LEU A 487 24.39 8.06 4.21
CA LEU A 487 25.18 9.22 4.66
C LEU A 487 26.24 8.83 5.70
N GLY A 488 25.89 7.99 6.69
CA GLY A 488 26.84 7.48 7.67
C GLY A 488 27.96 6.67 7.04
N GLU A 489 27.65 5.83 6.05
CA GLU A 489 28.67 5.11 5.28
C GLU A 489 29.62 6.04 4.53
N VAL A 490 29.10 7.12 3.94
CA VAL A 490 29.93 8.11 3.26
C VAL A 490 30.88 8.80 4.25
N TYR A 491 30.40 9.27 5.39
CA TYR A 491 31.27 9.87 6.41
C TYR A 491 32.32 8.89 6.94
N ARG A 492 31.93 7.63 7.17
CA ARG A 492 32.85 6.59 7.63
C ARG A 492 33.98 6.33 6.62
N ARG A 493 33.65 6.31 5.32
CA ARG A 493 34.65 6.17 4.23
C ARG A 493 35.62 7.34 4.16
N LEU A 494 35.17 8.54 4.51
CA LEU A 494 36.02 9.74 4.59
C LEU A 494 36.82 9.83 5.89
N GLY A 495 36.67 8.87 6.82
CA GLY A 495 37.30 8.91 8.13
C GLY A 495 36.65 9.91 9.11
N ASN A 496 35.53 10.56 8.73
CA ASN A 496 34.77 11.41 9.64
C ASN A 496 33.89 10.54 10.55
N ILE A 497 34.49 10.01 11.61
CA ILE A 497 33.83 9.05 12.50
C ILE A 497 32.68 9.69 13.28
N ASP A 498 32.83 10.94 13.73
CA ASP A 498 31.76 11.65 14.46
C ASP A 498 30.55 11.95 13.58
N GLY A 499 30.80 12.36 12.33
CA GLY A 499 29.74 12.53 11.31
C GLY A 499 29.03 11.20 11.03
N ALA A 500 29.77 10.09 10.92
CA ALA A 500 29.21 8.77 10.70
C ALA A 500 28.28 8.35 11.86
N ILE A 501 28.75 8.46 13.11
CA ILE A 501 27.94 8.16 14.31
C ILE A 501 26.67 9.02 14.32
N SER A 502 26.79 10.32 14.03
CA SER A 502 25.65 11.25 14.02
C SER A 502 24.59 10.85 12.98
N ALA A 503 25.02 10.54 11.75
CA ALA A 503 24.12 10.10 10.69
C ALA A 503 23.48 8.73 10.98
N TYR A 504 24.25 7.77 11.52
CA TYR A 504 23.72 6.50 11.97
C TYR A 504 22.71 6.65 13.12
N ARG A 505 22.93 7.60 14.05
CA ARG A 505 21.98 7.91 15.13
C ARG A 505 20.65 8.45 14.58
N VAL A 506 20.69 9.30 13.57
CA VAL A 506 19.47 9.73 12.84
C VAL A 506 18.76 8.51 12.26
N SER A 507 19.49 7.58 11.64
CA SER A 507 18.91 6.38 11.05
C SER A 507 18.16 5.51 12.09
N ILE A 508 18.77 5.22 13.24
CA ILE A 508 18.13 4.40 14.30
C ILE A 508 17.01 5.14 15.04
N ASP A 509 17.02 6.47 15.07
CA ASP A 509 15.90 7.25 15.59
C ASP A 509 14.65 7.03 14.72
N ILE A 510 14.81 7.09 13.41
CA ILE A 510 13.73 6.83 12.46
C ILE A 510 13.32 5.35 12.52
N ARG A 511 14.30 4.44 12.46
CA ARG A 511 14.04 2.99 12.40
C ARG A 511 15.20 2.17 12.98
N ASN A 512 14.91 1.33 13.96
CA ASN A 512 15.91 0.45 14.54
C ASN A 512 16.25 -0.72 13.61
N TYR A 513 17.54 -1.01 13.41
CA TYR A 513 18.01 -2.27 12.80
C TYR A 513 19.45 -2.57 13.21
N GLY A 514 19.79 -3.85 13.36
CA GLY A 514 21.05 -4.27 13.97
C GLY A 514 22.29 -3.89 13.16
N GLU A 515 22.19 -3.80 11.83
CA GLU A 515 23.31 -3.38 10.98
C GLU A 515 23.82 -1.98 11.33
N VAL A 516 22.94 -1.03 11.67
CA VAL A 516 23.37 0.31 12.07
C VAL A 516 24.12 0.27 13.39
N TYR A 517 23.61 -0.49 14.37
CA TYR A 517 24.28 -0.63 15.66
C TYR A 517 25.66 -1.30 15.51
N ASN A 518 25.80 -2.25 14.58
CA ASN A 518 27.12 -2.81 14.25
C ASN A 518 28.08 -1.71 13.74
N ASN A 519 27.62 -0.87 12.82
CA ASN A 519 28.43 0.21 12.27
C ASN A 519 28.76 1.29 13.31
N ILE A 520 27.82 1.64 14.19
CA ILE A 520 28.07 2.54 15.32
C ILE A 520 29.14 1.94 16.25
N GLY A 521 29.06 0.64 16.56
CA GLY A 521 30.06 -0.06 17.36
C GLY A 521 31.45 -0.03 16.71
N ASN A 522 31.53 -0.27 15.41
CA ASN A 522 32.77 -0.15 14.64
C ASN A 522 33.34 1.28 14.68
N CYS A 523 32.48 2.30 14.63
CA CYS A 523 32.91 3.70 14.76
C CYS A 523 33.47 4.00 16.15
N TYR A 524 32.81 3.56 17.23
CA TYR A 524 33.31 3.75 18.60
C TYR A 524 34.64 3.02 18.84
N TRP A 525 34.79 1.82 18.29
CA TRP A 525 36.06 1.09 18.29
C TRP A 525 37.19 1.90 17.65
N LEU A 526 36.93 2.52 16.49
CA LEU A 526 37.91 3.39 15.83
C LEU A 526 38.26 4.65 16.63
N LYS A 527 37.34 5.13 17.48
CA LYS A 527 37.61 6.24 18.42
C LYS A 527 38.37 5.79 19.68
N GLY A 528 38.49 4.48 19.93
CA GLY A 528 39.06 3.94 21.16
C GLY A 528 38.08 3.88 22.34
N ASP A 529 36.79 4.14 22.12
CA ASP A 529 35.74 4.03 23.14
C ASP A 529 35.20 2.59 23.14
N ILE A 530 35.88 1.73 23.90
CA ILE A 530 35.66 0.29 23.89
C ILE A 530 34.30 -0.08 24.49
N ASP A 531 33.87 0.61 25.55
CA ASP A 531 32.62 0.33 26.24
C ASP A 531 31.41 0.61 25.36
N GLU A 532 31.38 1.77 24.68
CA GLU A 532 30.31 2.07 23.73
C GLU A 532 30.36 1.15 22.50
N ALA A 533 31.54 0.72 22.06
CA ALA A 533 31.66 -0.27 20.98
C ALA A 533 30.97 -1.60 21.35
N ILE A 534 31.28 -2.17 22.52
CA ILE A 534 30.70 -3.42 23.02
C ILE A 534 29.18 -3.30 23.16
N LYS A 535 28.69 -2.21 23.75
CA LYS A 535 27.24 -1.97 23.96
C LYS A 535 26.46 -1.93 22.64
N ASN A 536 27.00 -1.26 21.63
CA ASN A 536 26.37 -1.18 20.31
C ASN A 536 26.41 -2.54 19.58
N TRP A 537 27.53 -3.27 19.64
CA TRP A 537 27.62 -4.62 19.10
C TRP A 537 26.68 -5.63 19.77
N GLN A 538 26.51 -5.56 21.09
CA GLN A 538 25.53 -6.38 21.81
C GLN A 538 24.10 -6.06 21.36
N THR A 539 23.79 -4.78 21.15
CA THR A 539 22.49 -4.34 20.63
C THR A 539 22.28 -4.86 19.20
N ALA A 540 23.31 -4.83 18.36
CA ALA A 540 23.27 -5.38 17.01
C ALA A 540 22.94 -6.88 17.00
N LEU A 541 23.57 -7.67 17.87
CA LEU A 541 23.28 -9.11 18.00
C LEU A 541 21.85 -9.37 18.47
N ARG A 542 21.37 -8.60 19.46
CA ARG A 542 20.00 -8.69 19.99
C ARG A 542 18.97 -8.42 18.90
N LEU A 543 19.08 -7.29 18.19
CA LEU A 543 18.16 -6.92 17.10
C LEU A 543 18.31 -7.84 15.88
N GLY A 544 19.52 -8.36 15.68
CA GLY A 544 19.89 -9.28 14.62
C GLY A 544 20.68 -8.67 13.49
N LEU A 545 21.46 -9.52 12.82
CA LEU A 545 22.27 -9.16 11.64
C LEU A 545 21.99 -10.15 10.51
N PRO A 546 21.68 -9.68 9.28
CA PRO A 546 21.29 -10.52 8.13
C PRO A 546 22.12 -11.78 7.91
N LYS A 547 23.45 -11.69 8.00
CA LYS A 547 24.36 -12.79 7.71
C LYS A 547 24.85 -13.43 9.00
N ALA A 548 24.98 -14.76 8.99
CA ALA A 548 25.58 -15.49 10.11
C ALA A 548 27.03 -15.08 10.36
N GLU A 549 27.78 -14.82 9.27
CA GLU A 549 29.15 -14.31 9.31
C GLU A 549 29.24 -12.96 10.04
N ASP A 550 28.33 -12.02 9.76
CA ASP A 550 28.31 -10.72 10.45
C ASP A 550 28.10 -10.89 11.97
N GLN A 551 27.29 -11.88 12.37
CA GLN A 551 27.06 -12.17 13.80
C GLN A 551 28.31 -12.75 14.47
N GLU A 552 29.01 -13.66 13.79
CA GLU A 552 30.25 -14.26 14.28
C GLU A 552 31.34 -13.19 14.39
N ASN A 553 31.48 -12.34 13.38
CA ASN A 553 32.40 -11.20 13.39
C ASN A 553 32.10 -10.26 14.57
N VAL A 554 30.84 -9.92 14.81
CA VAL A 554 30.46 -9.05 15.93
C VAL A 554 30.74 -9.71 17.29
N LYS A 555 30.50 -11.03 17.44
CA LYS A 555 30.87 -11.76 18.67
C LYS A 555 32.37 -11.72 18.91
N LYS A 556 33.17 -11.99 17.87
CA LYS A 556 34.63 -11.92 17.93
C LYS A 556 35.12 -10.51 18.27
N ASN A 557 34.52 -9.47 17.69
CA ASN A 557 34.83 -8.08 18.02
C ASN A 557 34.59 -7.79 19.51
N ILE A 558 33.47 -8.26 20.08
CA ILE A 558 33.19 -8.12 21.52
C ILE A 558 34.23 -8.85 22.37
N GLU A 559 34.62 -10.07 21.99
CA GLU A 559 35.65 -10.83 22.71
C GLU A 559 37.00 -10.11 22.69
N ILE A 560 37.45 -9.64 21.53
CA ILE A 560 38.70 -8.87 21.39
C ILE A 560 38.63 -7.58 22.21
N ALA A 561 37.49 -6.88 22.18
CA ALA A 561 37.30 -5.64 22.91
C ALA A 561 37.35 -5.82 24.42
N LYS A 562 36.85 -6.95 24.96
CA LYS A 562 36.94 -7.29 26.39
C LYS A 562 38.36 -7.62 26.88
N LEU A 563 39.29 -7.87 25.96
CA LEU A 563 40.69 -8.18 26.28
C LEU A 563 41.60 -6.94 26.27
N LYS A 564 41.08 -5.79 25.82
CA LYS A 564 41.76 -4.49 25.88
C LYS A 564 41.20 -3.69 27.04
#